data_AF-A0A661N7I7-F1
#
_entry.id   AF-A0A661N7I7-F1
#
_cell.length_a   1.000
_cell.length_b   1.000
_cell.length_c   1.000
_cell.angle_alpha   90.00
_cell.angle_beta   90.00
_cell.angle_gamma   90.00
#
_symmetry.space_group_name_H-M   'P 1'
#
loop_
_entity.id
_entity.type
_entity.pdbx_description
1 polymer ?
#
loop_
_entity_poly.entity_id
_entity_poly.type
_entity_poly.pdbx_seq_one_letter_code
_entity_poly.pdbx_strand_id
1 'polypeptide(L)'
;MSGFVDLHCHYLPAIDDGVKTAEEGIALCRGLRSIGYETAVATPHIRTAMFENRKAGLEKAFSEFASRASDLEGMPTLGLGAEHHFDDIVWALFQADEAVPYPGGAAALVEFPERAIPMGVTDRFFRMMVKGLRPVLAHPERYQAFFKKSDDIDPLLDVGALPLLDLMSLTGKYGRKPKKAAERMVDEGVYYAACSDSHRPSDVEKVAKAIERLRKLIGDEEAEELLRDNPRRILEGRVE
;
A
#
# COMPACT_ATOMS: atom_id res chain seq x y z
N MET A 1 -13.39 8.38 16.10
CA MET A 1 -12.91 7.71 14.87
C MET A 1 -11.44 8.05 14.73
N SER A 2 -10.58 7.23 15.30
CA SER A 2 -9.13 7.40 15.19
C SER A 2 -8.48 6.03 15.26
N GLY A 3 -7.23 5.94 14.79
CA GLY A 3 -6.47 4.69 14.81
C GLY A 3 -6.27 4.06 13.46
N PHE A 4 -6.69 4.68 12.34
CA PHE A 4 -6.43 4.11 11.02
C PHE A 4 -4.93 4.03 10.74
N VAL A 5 -4.55 3.07 9.91
CA VAL A 5 -3.17 2.80 9.53
C VAL A 5 -3.10 2.81 8.01
N ASP A 6 -2.32 3.73 7.45
CA ASP A 6 -2.08 3.80 6.02
C ASP A 6 -0.85 2.97 5.67
N LEU A 7 -1.05 1.88 4.92
CA LEU A 7 0.03 0.98 4.50
C LEU A 7 0.71 1.41 3.21
N HIS A 8 0.23 2.42 2.49
CA HIS A 8 0.78 2.75 1.18
C HIS A 8 0.62 4.25 0.90
N CYS A 9 1.75 4.95 0.90
CA CYS A 9 1.80 6.41 0.75
C CYS A 9 3.20 6.85 0.27
N HIS A 10 3.24 7.90 -0.55
CA HIS A 10 4.45 8.41 -1.18
C HIS A 10 4.81 9.80 -0.62
N TYR A 11 4.98 9.88 0.72
CA TYR A 11 5.29 11.13 1.42
C TYR A 11 6.79 11.44 1.54
N LEU A 12 7.68 10.56 1.08
CA LEU A 12 9.12 10.83 1.10
C LEU A 12 9.50 11.74 -0.08
N PRO A 13 10.21 12.85 0.18
CA PRO A 13 10.45 13.86 -0.85
C PRO A 13 11.48 13.44 -1.89
N ALA A 14 11.14 13.70 -3.16
CA ALA A 14 12.05 13.61 -4.31
C ALA A 14 12.72 12.25 -4.51
N ILE A 15 12.05 11.16 -4.12
CA ILE A 15 12.55 9.79 -4.26
C ILE A 15 11.82 8.98 -5.34
N ASP A 16 10.59 9.39 -5.66
CA ASP A 16 9.75 8.83 -6.72
C ASP A 16 8.77 9.89 -7.29
N ASP A 17 7.62 9.47 -7.81
CA ASP A 17 6.56 10.32 -8.33
C ASP A 17 5.65 10.94 -7.27
N GLY A 18 5.90 10.67 -5.98
CA GLY A 18 5.28 11.34 -4.84
C GLY A 18 5.70 12.80 -4.67
N VAL A 19 5.69 13.25 -3.41
CA VAL A 19 5.98 14.63 -3.03
C VAL A 19 7.40 15.06 -3.41
N LYS A 20 7.60 16.36 -3.64
CA LYS A 20 8.90 16.91 -4.09
C LYS A 20 9.67 17.59 -2.97
N THR A 21 9.01 18.02 -1.90
CA THR A 21 9.67 18.67 -0.76
C THR A 21 9.22 18.10 0.58
N ALA A 22 10.02 18.33 1.61
CA ALA A 22 9.68 17.88 2.97
C ALA A 22 8.39 18.53 3.47
N GLU A 23 8.13 19.78 3.10
CA GLU A 23 6.93 20.53 3.46
C GLU A 23 5.67 19.88 2.84
N GLU A 24 5.75 19.44 1.58
CA GLU A 24 4.67 18.69 0.94
C GLU A 24 4.42 17.35 1.63
N GLY A 25 5.49 16.61 1.99
CA GLY A 25 5.37 15.36 2.74
C GLY A 25 4.73 15.55 4.12
N ILE A 26 5.16 16.57 4.87
CA ILE A 26 4.58 16.94 6.17
C ILE A 26 3.11 17.33 6.01
N ALA A 27 2.77 18.13 5.00
CA ALA A 27 1.40 18.54 4.73
C ALA A 27 0.51 17.34 4.39
N LEU A 28 1.02 16.38 3.60
CA LEU A 28 0.33 15.14 3.29
C LEU A 28 0.08 14.31 4.57
N CYS A 29 1.12 14.06 5.37
CA CYS A 29 0.98 13.29 6.61
C CYS A 29 0.01 13.94 7.61
N ARG A 30 0.04 15.27 7.78
CA ARG A 30 -0.92 16.00 8.61
C ARG A 30 -2.35 15.92 8.07
N GLY A 31 -2.50 15.98 6.75
CA GLY A 31 -3.80 15.79 6.10
C GLY A 31 -4.36 14.39 6.33
N LEU A 32 -3.54 13.34 6.20
CA LEU A 32 -3.94 11.98 6.55
C LEU A 32 -4.30 11.86 8.05
N ARG A 33 -3.52 12.50 8.93
CA ARG A 33 -3.80 12.54 10.37
C ARG A 33 -5.15 13.17 10.68
N SER A 34 -5.52 14.27 10.00
CA SER A 34 -6.77 14.98 10.24
C SER A 34 -8.01 14.18 9.82
N ILE A 35 -7.86 13.19 8.94
CA ILE A 35 -8.94 12.28 8.51
C ILE A 35 -8.93 10.92 9.21
N GLY A 36 -8.10 10.75 10.25
CA GLY A 36 -8.16 9.61 11.18
C GLY A 36 -6.96 8.65 11.15
N TYR A 37 -5.99 8.82 10.24
CA TYR A 37 -4.78 8.00 10.19
C TYR A 37 -3.83 8.32 11.34
N GLU A 38 -3.64 7.38 12.26
CA GLU A 38 -2.68 7.47 13.37
C GLU A 38 -1.31 6.96 12.98
N THR A 39 -1.23 6.12 11.95
CA THR A 39 0.04 5.60 11.41
C THR A 39 0.02 5.75 9.89
N ALA A 40 1.15 6.14 9.31
CA ALA A 40 1.35 6.19 7.87
C ALA A 40 2.71 5.56 7.54
N VAL A 41 2.71 4.63 6.59
CA VAL A 41 3.92 3.96 6.11
C VAL A 41 4.28 4.47 4.73
N ALA A 42 5.50 4.99 4.61
CA ALA A 42 6.07 5.33 3.31
C ALA A 42 6.38 4.04 2.54
N THR A 43 5.94 3.98 1.30
CA THR A 43 6.18 2.85 0.39
C THR A 43 6.67 3.37 -0.95
N PRO A 44 7.80 4.10 -0.98
CA PRO A 44 8.31 4.62 -2.23
C PRO A 44 8.60 3.48 -3.22
N HIS A 45 8.51 3.79 -4.51
CA HIS A 45 8.72 2.78 -5.54
C HIS A 45 10.15 2.21 -5.53
N ILE A 46 10.26 0.89 -5.64
CA ILE A 46 11.43 0.20 -6.17
C ILE A 46 11.01 -0.38 -7.53
N ARG A 47 11.45 0.27 -8.60
CA ARG A 47 11.03 -0.05 -9.97
C ARG A 47 12.19 0.09 -10.96
N THR A 48 12.58 -1.02 -11.56
CA THR A 48 13.66 -1.10 -12.54
C THR A 48 13.53 -0.04 -13.63
N ALA A 49 14.64 0.64 -13.94
CA ALA A 49 14.74 1.65 -15.00
C ALA A 49 13.79 2.87 -14.86
N MET A 50 13.15 3.05 -13.69
CA MET A 50 12.28 4.20 -13.41
C MET A 50 12.59 4.81 -12.04
N PHE A 51 12.55 4.00 -10.98
CA PHE A 51 12.85 4.39 -9.60
C PHE A 51 13.78 3.34 -8.98
N GLU A 52 15.09 3.48 -9.21
CA GLU A 52 16.10 2.51 -8.78
C GLU A 52 16.48 2.67 -7.30
N ASN A 53 15.48 2.89 -6.46
CA ASN A 53 15.65 2.97 -5.03
C ASN A 53 16.15 1.65 -4.45
N ARG A 54 16.98 1.74 -3.42
CA ARG A 54 17.54 0.60 -2.69
C ARG A 54 17.37 0.82 -1.20
N LYS A 55 17.33 -0.28 -0.44
CA LYS A 55 17.11 -0.31 1.01
C LYS A 55 17.87 0.78 1.77
N ALA A 56 19.20 0.85 1.62
CA ALA A 56 20.02 1.84 2.32
C ALA A 56 19.66 3.30 1.97
N GLY A 57 19.28 3.57 0.71
CA GLY A 57 18.84 4.91 0.28
C GLY A 57 17.48 5.27 0.87
N LEU A 58 16.54 4.33 0.88
CA LEU A 58 15.21 4.51 1.47
C LEU A 58 15.29 4.71 2.99
N GLU A 59 16.10 3.91 3.70
CA GLU A 59 16.33 4.04 5.13
C GLU A 59 16.92 5.40 5.49
N LYS A 60 17.89 5.88 4.70
CA LYS A 60 18.47 7.22 4.88
C LYS A 60 17.42 8.32 4.66
N ALA A 61 16.70 8.28 3.54
CA ALA A 61 15.68 9.30 3.21
C ALA A 61 14.56 9.33 4.26
N PHE A 62 14.12 8.17 4.74
CA PHE A 62 13.15 8.06 5.82
C PHE A 62 13.68 8.64 7.12
N SER A 63 14.91 8.31 7.52
CA SER A 63 15.52 8.84 8.74
C SER A 63 15.64 10.37 8.71
N GLU A 64 16.02 10.94 7.57
CA GLU A 64 16.09 12.40 7.38
C GLU A 64 14.71 13.05 7.46
N PHE A 65 13.70 12.47 6.84
CA PHE A 65 12.32 12.96 6.90
C PHE A 65 11.73 12.85 8.31
N ALA A 66 11.88 11.69 8.96
CA ALA A 66 11.38 11.44 10.30
C ALA A 66 11.99 12.39 11.34
N SER A 67 13.29 12.68 11.22
CA SER A 67 13.98 13.67 12.06
C SER A 67 13.39 15.08 11.93
N ARG A 68 13.04 15.49 10.69
CA ARG A 68 12.39 16.80 10.46
C ARG A 68 10.95 16.85 10.98
N ALA A 69 10.29 15.70 11.09
CA ALA A 69 8.89 15.59 11.45
C ALA A 69 8.64 15.28 12.93
N SER A 70 9.65 14.85 13.70
CA SER A 70 9.49 14.29 15.06
C SER A 70 8.80 15.24 16.04
N ASP A 71 9.10 16.54 15.94
CA ASP A 71 8.65 17.55 16.90
C ASP A 71 7.44 18.34 16.39
N LEU A 72 6.90 17.95 15.25
CA LEU A 72 5.77 18.62 14.62
C LEU A 72 4.45 18.07 15.16
N GLU A 73 3.63 18.96 15.73
CA GLU A 73 2.27 18.61 16.12
C GLU A 73 1.44 18.16 14.93
N GLY A 74 0.50 17.24 15.19
CA GLY A 74 -0.44 16.72 14.18
C GLY A 74 0.17 15.72 13.20
N MET A 75 1.36 15.17 13.48
CA MET A 75 1.94 14.09 12.69
C MET A 75 1.38 12.71 13.13
N PRO A 76 1.17 11.77 12.19
CA PRO A 76 0.98 10.36 12.52
C PRO A 76 2.31 9.72 12.90
N THR A 77 2.26 8.52 13.49
CA THR A 77 3.44 7.64 13.58
C THR A 77 3.87 7.27 12.16
N LEU A 78 5.17 7.41 11.88
CA LEU A 78 5.73 7.17 10.56
C LEU A 78 6.40 5.79 10.51
N GLY A 79 6.20 5.07 9.42
CA GLY A 79 6.86 3.80 9.12
C GLY A 79 7.52 3.80 7.74
N LEU A 80 8.39 2.82 7.49
CA LEU A 80 9.01 2.62 6.19
C LEU A 80 8.75 1.19 5.68
N GLY A 81 8.34 1.10 4.43
CA GLY A 81 8.40 -0.07 3.58
C GLY A 81 8.87 0.35 2.18
N ALA A 82 8.50 -0.42 1.15
CA ALA A 82 8.62 0.00 -0.25
C ALA A 82 7.52 -0.67 -1.09
N GLU A 83 7.12 -0.02 -2.18
CA GLU A 83 6.31 -0.67 -3.22
C GLU A 83 7.25 -1.34 -4.23
N HIS A 84 7.29 -2.67 -4.21
CA HIS A 84 8.20 -3.45 -5.03
C HIS A 84 7.53 -3.83 -6.35
N HIS A 85 7.89 -3.16 -7.44
CA HIS A 85 7.37 -3.52 -8.77
C HIS A 85 7.95 -4.86 -9.21
N PHE A 86 7.13 -5.91 -9.20
CA PHE A 86 7.54 -7.31 -9.10
C PHE A 86 7.98 -7.93 -10.44
N ASP A 87 9.09 -7.42 -10.98
CA ASP A 87 9.82 -8.00 -12.10
C ASP A 87 10.96 -8.93 -11.63
N ASP A 88 11.76 -9.46 -12.56
CA ASP A 88 12.87 -10.37 -12.25
C ASP A 88 14.01 -9.70 -11.45
N ILE A 89 14.23 -8.41 -11.64
CA ILE A 89 15.29 -7.65 -10.99
C ILE A 89 14.89 -7.34 -9.55
N VAL A 90 13.65 -6.88 -9.34
CA VAL A 90 13.11 -6.65 -8.01
C VAL A 90 12.95 -7.96 -7.25
N TRP A 91 12.57 -9.05 -7.93
CA TRP A 91 12.55 -10.39 -7.32
C TRP A 91 13.94 -10.84 -6.82
N ALA A 92 15.03 -10.46 -7.50
CA ALA A 92 16.38 -10.75 -7.02
C ALA A 92 16.67 -10.07 -5.66
N LEU A 93 16.06 -8.92 -5.36
CA LEU A 93 16.20 -8.25 -4.06
C LEU A 93 15.58 -9.08 -2.92
N PHE A 94 14.42 -9.70 -3.15
CA PHE A 94 13.80 -10.61 -2.18
C PHE A 94 14.65 -11.87 -1.93
N GLN A 95 15.34 -12.35 -2.97
CA GLN A 95 16.23 -13.50 -2.83
C GLN A 95 17.49 -13.16 -2.03
N ALA A 96 18.01 -11.95 -2.19
CA ALA A 96 19.20 -11.43 -1.50
C ALA A 96 18.91 -10.77 -0.14
N ASP A 97 17.66 -10.81 0.34
CA ASP A 97 17.22 -10.15 1.59
C ASP A 97 17.44 -8.62 1.59
N GLU A 98 17.43 -8.01 0.39
CA GLU A 98 17.54 -6.57 0.15
C GLU A 98 16.18 -5.87 -0.03
N ALA A 99 15.07 -6.61 -0.01
CA ALA A 99 13.73 -6.03 0.01
C ALA A 99 13.50 -5.19 1.28
N VAL A 100 12.55 -4.24 1.20
CA VAL A 100 12.17 -3.36 2.32
C VAL A 100 10.77 -3.72 2.79
N PRO A 101 10.63 -4.71 3.69
CA PRO A 101 9.32 -5.11 4.19
C PRO A 101 8.68 -3.99 5.01
N TYR A 102 7.39 -4.14 5.30
CA TYR A 102 6.71 -3.33 6.29
C TYR A 102 7.38 -3.42 7.67
N PRO A 103 7.17 -2.43 8.55
CA PRO A 103 7.45 -2.60 9.98
C PRO A 103 6.92 -3.95 10.49
N GLY A 104 7.67 -4.59 11.39
CA GLY A 104 7.41 -5.97 11.83
C GLY A 104 8.05 -7.05 10.95
N GLY A 105 8.43 -6.73 9.71
CA GLY A 105 9.28 -7.58 8.87
C GLY A 105 8.62 -8.84 8.30
N ALA A 106 7.33 -9.07 8.58
CA ALA A 106 6.61 -10.28 8.16
C ALA A 106 5.80 -10.11 6.87
N ALA A 107 5.75 -8.91 6.28
CA ALA A 107 5.00 -8.65 5.05
C ALA A 107 5.70 -7.59 4.19
N ALA A 108 5.51 -7.68 2.86
CA ALA A 108 6.06 -6.70 1.91
C ALA A 108 5.06 -6.39 0.80
N LEU A 109 4.99 -5.11 0.42
CA LEU A 109 4.13 -4.63 -0.66
C LEU A 109 4.74 -4.93 -2.03
N VAL A 110 3.95 -5.54 -2.92
CA VAL A 110 4.33 -5.86 -4.28
C VAL A 110 3.33 -5.27 -5.27
N GLU A 111 3.83 -4.73 -6.37
CA GLU A 111 3.05 -4.14 -7.46
C GLU A 111 3.32 -4.90 -8.77
N PHE A 112 2.30 -5.07 -9.61
CA PHE A 112 2.46 -5.64 -10.95
C PHE A 112 2.31 -4.58 -12.05
N PRO A 113 2.83 -4.86 -13.27
CA PRO A 113 2.42 -4.11 -14.45
C PRO A 113 0.90 -4.17 -14.65
N GLU A 114 0.26 -3.03 -14.90
CA GLU A 114 -1.21 -2.92 -15.09
C GLU A 114 -1.78 -3.97 -16.06
N ARG A 115 -1.04 -4.25 -17.15
CA ARG A 115 -1.51 -5.06 -18.28
C ARG A 115 -1.26 -6.56 -18.15
N ALA A 116 -0.40 -6.98 -17.23
CA ALA A 116 0.04 -8.37 -17.16
C ALA A 116 0.49 -8.77 -15.76
N ILE A 117 0.01 -9.92 -15.32
CA ILE A 117 0.51 -10.58 -14.11
C ILE A 117 1.85 -11.25 -14.46
N PRO A 118 2.93 -11.03 -13.68
CA PRO A 118 4.22 -11.66 -13.93
C PRO A 118 4.13 -13.20 -13.96
N MET A 119 4.85 -13.83 -14.88
CA MET A 119 4.88 -15.29 -14.97
C MET A 119 5.52 -15.91 -13.72
N GLY A 120 4.93 -17.01 -13.23
CA GLY A 120 5.45 -17.73 -12.06
C GLY A 120 5.32 -16.96 -10.75
N VAL A 121 4.47 -15.93 -10.69
CA VAL A 121 4.31 -15.12 -9.48
C VAL A 121 3.83 -15.93 -8.27
N THR A 122 3.01 -16.96 -8.48
CA THR A 122 2.57 -17.88 -7.43
C THR A 122 3.74 -18.66 -6.81
N ASP A 123 4.70 -19.14 -7.61
CA ASP A 123 5.92 -19.76 -7.09
C ASP A 123 6.78 -18.75 -6.29
N ARG A 124 6.88 -17.51 -6.78
CA ARG A 124 7.61 -16.45 -6.05
C ARG A 124 6.94 -16.11 -4.72
N PHE A 125 5.62 -15.97 -4.70
CA PHE A 125 4.85 -15.73 -3.48
C PHE A 125 4.98 -16.90 -2.50
N PHE A 126 4.94 -18.14 -2.98
CA PHE A 126 5.18 -19.31 -2.15
C PHE A 126 6.57 -19.27 -1.50
N ARG A 127 7.61 -18.90 -2.26
CA ARG A 127 8.98 -18.74 -1.71
C ARG A 127 9.08 -17.61 -0.68
N MET A 128 8.36 -16.50 -0.88
CA MET A 128 8.26 -15.44 0.12
C MET A 128 7.62 -15.98 1.41
N MET A 129 6.51 -16.71 1.29
CA MET A 129 5.82 -17.33 2.40
C MET A 129 6.68 -18.34 3.17
N VAL A 130 7.48 -19.17 2.47
CA VAL A 130 8.46 -20.08 3.09
C VAL A 130 9.52 -19.32 3.90
N LYS A 131 9.89 -18.10 3.49
CA LYS A 131 10.79 -17.21 4.24
C LYS A 131 10.08 -16.46 5.38
N GLY A 132 8.78 -16.69 5.62
CA GLY A 132 8.00 -15.96 6.61
C GLY A 132 7.64 -14.53 6.19
N LEU A 133 7.69 -14.23 4.89
CA LEU A 133 7.37 -12.92 4.33
C LEU A 133 6.09 -13.00 3.49
N ARG A 134 5.00 -12.41 3.97
CA ARG A 134 3.71 -12.43 3.28
C ARG A 134 3.63 -11.35 2.20
N PRO A 135 3.24 -11.67 0.95
CA PRO A 135 3.03 -10.66 -0.08
C PRO A 135 1.74 -9.87 0.17
N VAL A 136 1.85 -8.54 0.19
CA VAL A 136 0.71 -7.63 0.17
C VAL A 136 0.59 -7.11 -1.26
N LEU A 137 -0.51 -7.37 -1.95
CA LEU A 137 -0.69 -7.02 -3.35
C LEU A 137 -1.28 -5.62 -3.48
N ALA A 138 -0.51 -4.69 -4.01
CA ALA A 138 -0.93 -3.31 -4.23
C ALA A 138 -2.09 -3.24 -5.25
N HIS A 139 -3.15 -2.52 -4.89
CA HIS A 139 -4.25 -2.04 -5.74
C HIS A 139 -4.70 -3.00 -6.86
N PRO A 140 -5.07 -4.27 -6.55
CA PRO A 140 -5.40 -5.27 -7.56
C PRO A 140 -6.56 -4.89 -8.46
N GLU A 141 -7.44 -3.98 -8.03
CA GLU A 141 -8.47 -3.40 -8.88
C GLU A 141 -7.95 -2.69 -10.13
N ARG A 142 -6.66 -2.33 -10.17
CA ARG A 142 -6.02 -1.65 -11.29
C ARG A 142 -5.49 -2.62 -12.35
N TYR A 143 -5.35 -3.91 -12.04
CA TYR A 143 -4.84 -4.88 -13.00
C TYR A 143 -5.93 -5.32 -13.97
N GLN A 144 -5.61 -5.24 -15.27
CA GLN A 144 -6.57 -5.55 -16.34
C GLN A 144 -7.08 -6.99 -16.27
N ALA A 145 -6.25 -7.90 -15.75
CA ALA A 145 -6.60 -9.29 -15.49
C ALA A 145 -7.86 -9.40 -14.62
N PHE A 146 -8.02 -8.52 -13.63
CA PHE A 146 -9.07 -8.63 -12.61
C PHE A 146 -10.28 -7.72 -12.87
N PHE A 147 -10.34 -7.03 -14.01
CA PHE A 147 -11.44 -6.10 -14.30
C PHE A 147 -12.80 -6.79 -14.46
N LYS A 148 -12.82 -8.01 -15.01
CA LYS A 148 -14.06 -8.72 -15.34
C LYS A 148 -14.51 -9.68 -14.26
N LYS A 149 -13.57 -10.40 -13.65
CA LYS A 149 -13.79 -11.40 -12.61
C LYS A 149 -12.77 -11.20 -11.51
N SER A 150 -13.23 -11.19 -10.28
CA SER A 150 -12.41 -11.17 -9.08
C SER A 150 -11.73 -12.51 -8.85
N ASP A 151 -12.42 -13.63 -9.08
CA ASP A 151 -11.90 -15.02 -8.93
C ASP A 151 -10.56 -15.26 -9.66
N ASP A 152 -10.24 -14.46 -10.68
CA ASP A 152 -8.94 -14.51 -11.36
C ASP A 152 -7.76 -14.17 -10.41
N ILE A 153 -8.02 -13.58 -9.24
CA ILE A 153 -7.06 -13.31 -8.16
C ILE A 153 -6.83 -14.52 -7.25
N ASP A 154 -7.74 -15.49 -7.22
CA ASP A 154 -7.75 -16.61 -6.26
C ASP A 154 -6.41 -17.37 -6.20
N PRO A 155 -5.71 -17.65 -7.31
CA PRO A 155 -4.41 -18.32 -7.24
C PRO A 155 -3.36 -17.55 -6.43
N LEU A 156 -3.48 -16.23 -6.31
CA LEU A 156 -2.60 -15.41 -5.47
C LEU A 156 -3.03 -15.47 -4.00
N LEU A 157 -4.34 -15.47 -3.74
CA LEU A 157 -4.91 -15.58 -2.40
C LEU A 157 -4.60 -16.95 -1.78
N ASP A 158 -4.75 -18.02 -2.56
CA ASP A 158 -4.48 -19.40 -2.15
C ASP A 158 -3.03 -19.61 -1.70
N VAL A 159 -2.10 -18.82 -2.24
CA VAL A 159 -0.69 -18.84 -1.85
C VAL A 159 -0.40 -17.92 -0.65
N GLY A 160 -1.38 -17.11 -0.23
CA GLY A 160 -1.31 -16.26 0.96
C GLY A 160 -1.13 -14.78 0.69
N ALA A 161 -1.38 -14.30 -0.55
CA ALA A 161 -1.34 -12.87 -0.84
C ALA A 161 -2.48 -12.11 -0.14
N LEU A 162 -2.18 -10.90 0.32
CA LEU A 162 -3.13 -10.00 0.97
C LEU A 162 -3.45 -8.82 0.05
N PRO A 163 -4.65 -8.77 -0.56
CA PRO A 163 -5.05 -7.65 -1.43
C PRO A 163 -5.18 -6.35 -0.64
N LEU A 164 -4.54 -5.29 -1.14
CA LEU A 164 -4.57 -3.95 -0.57
C LEU A 164 -5.32 -2.99 -1.50
N LEU A 165 -6.52 -2.56 -1.09
CA LEU A 165 -7.35 -1.62 -1.85
C LEU A 165 -6.72 -0.22 -1.85
N ASP A 166 -6.61 0.44 -3.00
CA ASP A 166 -6.53 1.90 -3.00
C ASP A 166 -7.95 2.48 -2.91
N LEU A 167 -8.22 3.16 -1.80
CA LEU A 167 -9.44 3.89 -1.54
C LEU A 167 -9.84 4.83 -2.69
N MET A 168 -8.90 5.56 -3.29
CA MET A 168 -9.20 6.49 -4.37
C MET A 168 -9.76 5.80 -5.63
N SER A 169 -9.57 4.49 -5.80
CA SER A 169 -10.25 3.71 -6.84
C SER A 169 -11.78 3.76 -6.70
N LEU A 170 -12.32 3.77 -5.47
CA LEU A 170 -13.77 3.88 -5.20
C LEU A 170 -14.37 5.21 -5.63
N THR A 171 -13.55 6.26 -5.69
CA THR A 171 -13.97 7.59 -6.19
C THR A 171 -13.73 7.77 -7.69
N GLY A 172 -13.09 6.80 -8.34
CA GLY A 172 -12.86 6.80 -9.78
C GLY A 172 -11.62 7.55 -10.25
N LYS A 173 -10.64 7.81 -9.35
CA LYS A 173 -9.37 8.48 -9.69
C LYS A 173 -8.66 7.82 -10.88
N TYR A 174 -8.68 6.49 -10.96
CA TYR A 174 -8.01 5.70 -12.01
C TYR A 174 -8.96 5.27 -13.15
N GLY A 175 -10.14 5.89 -13.22
CA GLY A 175 -11.12 5.66 -14.28
C GLY A 175 -12.16 4.59 -13.96
N ARG A 176 -13.03 4.35 -14.96
CA ARG A 176 -14.27 3.57 -14.78
C ARG A 176 -14.03 2.09 -14.51
N LYS A 177 -12.99 1.49 -15.12
CA LYS A 177 -12.72 0.05 -14.98
C LYS A 177 -12.16 -0.27 -13.59
N PRO A 178 -11.12 0.42 -13.08
CA PRO A 178 -10.65 0.20 -11.71
C PRO A 178 -11.72 0.46 -10.67
N LYS A 179 -12.54 1.52 -10.83
CA LYS A 179 -13.66 1.78 -9.92
C LYS A 179 -14.62 0.60 -9.83
N LYS A 180 -15.05 0.05 -10.97
CA LYS A 180 -15.96 -1.09 -11.00
C LYS A 180 -15.33 -2.36 -10.42
N ALA A 181 -14.04 -2.57 -10.65
CA ALA A 181 -13.32 -3.69 -10.06
C ALA A 181 -13.23 -3.55 -8.54
N ALA A 182 -12.86 -2.36 -8.04
CA ALA A 182 -12.81 -2.06 -6.61
C ALA A 182 -14.16 -2.24 -5.93
N GLU A 183 -15.24 -1.67 -6.48
CA GLU A 183 -16.58 -1.80 -5.89
C GLU A 183 -17.04 -3.27 -5.85
N ARG A 184 -16.72 -4.07 -6.88
CA ARG A 184 -17.02 -5.51 -6.90
C ARG A 184 -16.19 -6.30 -5.89
N MET A 185 -14.88 -6.10 -5.88
CA MET A 185 -13.97 -6.78 -4.94
C MET A 185 -14.25 -6.42 -3.48
N VAL A 186 -14.73 -5.20 -3.21
CA VAL A 186 -15.24 -4.80 -1.90
C VAL A 186 -16.51 -5.57 -1.55
N ASP A 187 -17.49 -5.65 -2.45
CA ASP A 187 -18.77 -6.38 -2.25
C ASP A 187 -18.54 -7.88 -2.02
N GLU A 188 -17.55 -8.46 -2.67
CA GLU A 188 -17.18 -9.88 -2.57
C GLU A 188 -16.20 -10.18 -1.43
N GLY A 189 -15.78 -9.18 -0.65
CA GLY A 189 -14.89 -9.38 0.50
C GLY A 189 -13.46 -9.81 0.15
N VAL A 190 -12.97 -9.44 -1.03
CA VAL A 190 -11.63 -9.84 -1.54
C VAL A 190 -10.49 -9.15 -0.76
N TYR A 191 -10.71 -7.94 -0.28
CA TYR A 191 -9.65 -7.12 0.31
C TYR A 191 -9.30 -7.52 1.73
N TYR A 192 -8.00 -7.55 2.04
CA TYR A 192 -7.52 -7.69 3.40
C TYR A 192 -7.40 -6.33 4.09
N ALA A 193 -6.96 -5.29 3.37
CA ALA A 193 -6.76 -3.95 3.91
C ALA A 193 -7.07 -2.87 2.86
N ALA A 194 -7.17 -1.62 3.31
CA ALA A 194 -7.30 -0.45 2.44
C ALA A 194 -6.28 0.64 2.80
N CYS A 195 -5.75 1.31 1.78
CA CYS A 195 -4.73 2.35 1.91
C CYS A 195 -5.09 3.59 1.10
N SER A 196 -4.31 4.65 1.28
CA SER A 196 -4.53 5.91 0.57
C SER A 196 -3.88 5.95 -0.81
N ASP A 197 -2.70 5.33 -1.00
CA ASP A 197 -1.84 5.53 -2.17
C ASP A 197 -1.65 7.03 -2.52
N SER A 198 -1.52 7.85 -1.49
CA SER A 198 -1.45 9.30 -1.66
C SER A 198 -0.07 9.73 -2.11
N HIS A 199 -0.04 10.57 -3.14
CA HIS A 199 1.20 11.12 -3.70
C HIS A 199 1.37 12.61 -3.41
N ARG A 200 0.28 13.30 -3.02
CA ARG A 200 0.24 14.76 -2.85
C ARG A 200 -0.74 15.15 -1.75
N PRO A 201 -0.55 16.29 -1.06
CA PRO A 201 -1.52 16.79 -0.06
C PRO A 201 -2.96 16.93 -0.58
N SER A 202 -3.13 17.24 -1.87
CA SER A 202 -4.46 17.38 -2.51
C SER A 202 -5.21 16.06 -2.73
N ASP A 203 -4.59 14.90 -2.45
CA ASP A 203 -5.27 13.61 -2.49
C ASP A 203 -6.08 13.33 -1.21
N VAL A 204 -5.75 13.98 -0.09
CA VAL A 204 -6.40 13.78 1.23
C VAL A 204 -7.92 13.95 1.16
N GLU A 205 -8.41 14.95 0.42
CA GLU A 205 -9.85 15.15 0.25
C GLU A 205 -10.53 13.99 -0.49
N LYS A 206 -9.85 13.39 -1.48
CA LYS A 206 -10.36 12.23 -2.21
C LYS A 206 -10.35 10.99 -1.32
N VAL A 207 -9.31 10.81 -0.51
CA VAL A 207 -9.20 9.72 0.46
C VAL A 207 -10.33 9.81 1.48
N ALA A 208 -10.62 11.00 2.03
CA ALA A 208 -11.73 11.19 2.95
C ALA A 208 -13.09 10.79 2.32
N LYS A 209 -13.35 11.25 1.09
CA LYS A 209 -14.56 10.86 0.32
C LYS A 209 -14.60 9.36 0.03
N ALA A 210 -13.45 8.74 -0.20
CA ALA A 210 -13.36 7.31 -0.44
C ALA A 210 -13.64 6.49 0.82
N ILE A 211 -13.18 6.93 2.00
CA ILE A 211 -13.52 6.31 3.30
C ILE A 211 -15.04 6.35 3.52
N GLU A 212 -15.69 7.49 3.26
CA GLU A 212 -17.15 7.59 3.32
C GLU A 212 -17.84 6.64 2.32
N ARG A 213 -17.27 6.48 1.12
CA ARG A 213 -17.82 5.56 0.11
C ARG A 213 -17.67 4.10 0.55
N LEU A 214 -16.51 3.73 1.11
CA LEU A 214 -16.26 2.39 1.64
C LEU A 214 -17.29 2.04 2.72
N ARG A 215 -17.48 2.91 3.71
CA ARG A 215 -18.49 2.72 4.77
C ARG A 215 -19.91 2.55 4.23
N LYS A 216 -20.28 3.30 3.20
CA LYS A 216 -21.58 3.15 2.54
C LYS A 216 -21.74 1.83 1.79
N LEU A 217 -20.64 1.20 1.39
CA LEU A 217 -20.66 -0.09 0.68
C LEU A 217 -20.73 -1.26 1.66
N ILE A 218 -19.92 -1.25 2.72
CA ILE A 218 -19.72 -2.43 3.58
C ILE A 218 -20.10 -2.24 5.04
N GLY A 219 -20.49 -1.04 5.48
CA GLY A 219 -20.72 -0.75 6.90
C GLY A 219 -19.50 -0.15 7.60
N ASP A 220 -19.71 0.35 8.81
CA ASP A 220 -18.63 0.98 9.59
C ASP A 220 -17.67 -0.04 10.22
N GLU A 221 -18.18 -1.20 10.66
CA GLU A 221 -17.38 -2.23 11.33
C GLU A 221 -16.36 -2.85 10.37
N GLU A 222 -16.83 -3.34 9.22
CA GLU A 222 -15.99 -3.93 8.17
C GLU A 222 -15.03 -2.90 7.57
N ALA A 223 -15.46 -1.62 7.44
CA ALA A 223 -14.55 -0.56 7.02
C ALA A 223 -13.45 -0.29 8.06
N GLU A 224 -13.75 -0.37 9.36
CA GLU A 224 -12.73 -0.27 10.41
C GLU A 224 -11.75 -1.45 10.38
N GLU A 225 -12.21 -2.67 10.08
CA GLU A 225 -11.29 -3.80 9.90
C GLU A 225 -10.25 -3.54 8.79
N LEU A 226 -10.70 -3.06 7.62
CA LEU A 226 -9.83 -2.77 6.48
C LEU A 226 -8.90 -1.57 6.71
N LEU A 227 -9.31 -0.58 7.50
CA LEU A 227 -8.57 0.68 7.72
C LEU A 227 -7.72 0.69 8.99
N ARG A 228 -8.03 -0.15 9.98
CA ARG A 228 -7.41 -0.14 11.31
C ARG A 228 -6.82 -1.50 11.67
N ASP A 229 -7.66 -2.52 11.75
CA ASP A 229 -7.30 -3.74 12.48
C ASP A 229 -6.41 -4.66 11.62
N ASN A 230 -6.77 -4.89 10.35
CA ASN A 230 -5.98 -5.68 9.41
C ASN A 230 -4.64 -5.02 9.06
N PRO A 231 -4.58 -3.71 8.73
CA PRO A 231 -3.32 -3.00 8.61
C PRO A 231 -2.40 -3.09 9.82
N ARG A 232 -2.95 -2.99 11.04
CA ARG A 232 -2.17 -3.10 12.27
C ARG A 232 -1.54 -4.49 12.43
N ARG A 233 -2.29 -5.56 12.11
CA ARG A 233 -1.76 -6.94 12.10
C ARG A 233 -0.56 -7.08 11.16
N ILE A 234 -0.59 -6.43 9.99
CA ILE A 234 0.55 -6.40 9.05
C ILE A 234 1.77 -5.75 9.73
N LEU A 235 1.61 -4.57 10.33
CA LEU A 235 2.71 -3.84 10.98
C LEU A 235 3.27 -4.53 12.23
N GLU A 236 2.47 -5.35 12.90
CA GLU A 236 2.87 -6.14 14.08
C GLU A 236 3.46 -7.51 13.72
N GLY A 237 3.47 -7.87 12.44
CA GLY A 237 3.89 -9.20 11.96
C GLY A 237 2.96 -10.34 12.37
N ARG A 238 1.68 -10.04 12.63
CA ARG A 238 0.62 -10.99 13.05
C ARG A 238 -0.32 -11.34 11.90
N VAL A 239 0.26 -11.60 10.75
CA VAL A 239 -0.45 -12.02 9.54
C VAL A 239 -0.35 -13.53 9.40
N GLU A 240 -1.17 -14.22 10.19
CA GLU A 240 -1.38 -15.67 10.11
C GLU A 240 -2.43 -16.01 9.04
#